data_AF-A0A0F6MRZ8-F1
#
_entry.id   AF-A0A0F6MRZ8-F1
#
_cell.length_a   1.000
_cell.length_b   1.000
_cell.length_c   1.000
_cell.angle_alpha   90.00
_cell.angle_beta   90.00
_cell.angle_gamma   90.00
#
_symmetry.space_group_name_H-M   'P 1'
#
loop_
_entity.id
_entity.type
_entity.pdbx_description
1 polymer ?
#
loop_
_entity_poly.entity_id
_entity_poly.type
_entity_poly.pdbx_seq_one_letter_code
_entity_poly.pdbx_strand_id
1 'polypeptide(L)'
;MSSYDWISAVYDKAVFTAFDTETTGTEAKAERVVEIGCVKFDIRGVIARYNVLIDPEKPMPPEAGKVNQITDEMLAGQPKFAEVLPDFLDFIRNTVLVAHNASFDINFINCELERCGKTKLTNKVFDTLTFARETLPGLQSYALQNLATQFGVQAVNAHRAEDDARVCMEFFKIAVSHFFEKNKDMLDYYKKDVDISEYLSTKDPETDGGKLVQNLF
;
A
#
# COMPACT_ATOMS: atom_id res chain seq x y z
N MET A 1 0.72 22.96 9.81
CA MET A 1 -0.15 21.80 9.99
C MET A 1 0.24 20.85 8.88
N SER A 2 0.94 19.76 9.20
CA SER A 2 1.31 18.78 8.17
C SER A 2 0.04 18.08 7.68
N SER A 3 0.07 17.58 6.44
CA SER A 3 -1.06 16.81 5.90
C SER A 3 -1.34 15.52 6.71
N TYR A 4 -0.43 15.18 7.64
CA TYR A 4 -0.45 13.98 8.46
C TYR A 4 -0.64 14.24 9.95
N ASP A 5 -1.00 15.45 10.39
CA ASP A 5 -1.21 15.73 11.82
C ASP A 5 -2.27 14.79 12.45
N TRP A 6 -3.21 14.29 11.65
CA TRP A 6 -4.20 13.29 12.07
C TRP A 6 -3.58 11.94 12.50
N ILE A 7 -2.36 11.61 12.07
CA ILE A 7 -1.69 10.36 12.45
C ILE A 7 -1.50 10.30 13.98
N SER A 8 -1.24 11.44 14.62
CA SER A 8 -1.07 11.54 16.06
C SER A 8 -2.32 11.16 16.86
N ALA A 9 -3.50 11.31 16.27
CA ALA A 9 -4.77 10.98 16.92
C ALA A 9 -5.08 9.48 16.88
N VAL A 10 -4.48 8.74 15.94
CA VAL A 10 -4.82 7.34 15.66
C VAL A 10 -3.66 6.37 15.83
N TYR A 11 -2.41 6.83 15.82
CA TYR A 11 -1.23 5.96 15.71
C TYR A 11 -1.17 4.86 16.76
N ASP A 12 -1.54 5.16 18.01
CA ASP A 12 -1.52 4.22 19.14
C ASP A 12 -2.72 3.27 19.19
N LYS A 13 -3.73 3.47 18.33
CA LYS A 13 -5.02 2.75 18.34
C LYS A 13 -5.35 2.07 17.01
N ALA A 14 -4.76 2.54 15.91
CA ALA A 14 -5.05 2.09 14.57
C ALA A 14 -4.33 0.79 14.23
N VAL A 15 -4.95 0.02 13.34
CA VAL A 15 -4.29 -1.04 12.58
C VAL A 15 -3.93 -0.47 11.22
N PHE A 16 -2.70 -0.76 10.81
CA PHE A 16 -2.13 -0.33 9.54
C PHE A 16 -1.92 -1.55 8.65
N THR A 17 -1.98 -1.33 7.34
CA THR A 17 -1.54 -2.31 6.35
C THR A 17 -0.56 -1.63 5.42
N ALA A 18 0.73 -1.95 5.57
CA ALA A 18 1.71 -1.59 4.57
C ALA A 18 1.52 -2.50 3.37
N PHE A 19 1.51 -1.95 2.16
CA PHE A 19 1.39 -2.74 0.94
C PHE A 19 2.19 -2.14 -0.20
N ASP A 20 2.53 -3.01 -1.14
CA ASP A 20 3.26 -2.71 -2.36
C ASP A 20 2.73 -3.61 -3.49
N THR A 21 2.87 -3.16 -4.73
CA THR A 21 2.44 -3.90 -5.92
C THR A 21 3.55 -4.01 -6.94
N GLU A 22 3.73 -5.21 -7.48
CA GLU A 22 4.52 -5.41 -8.69
C GLU A 22 3.58 -5.49 -9.89
N THR A 23 4.00 -4.92 -11.01
CA THR A 23 3.13 -4.70 -12.17
C THR A 23 3.81 -5.03 -13.49
N THR A 24 3.02 -5.17 -14.55
CA THR A 24 3.55 -5.36 -15.92
C THR A 24 4.11 -4.07 -16.55
N GLY A 25 4.05 -2.93 -15.85
CA GLY A 25 4.55 -1.64 -16.29
C GLY A 25 4.01 -0.49 -15.44
N THR A 26 4.16 0.76 -15.86
CA THR A 26 3.92 1.92 -14.98
C THR A 26 2.57 2.63 -15.17
N GLU A 27 1.83 2.32 -16.23
CA GLU A 27 0.54 2.96 -16.53
C GLU A 27 -0.63 2.07 -16.11
N ALA A 28 -1.20 2.33 -14.93
CA ALA A 28 -2.26 1.52 -14.31
C ALA A 28 -3.48 1.20 -15.21
N LYS A 29 -3.81 2.08 -16.17
CA LYS A 29 -4.92 1.85 -17.11
C LYS A 29 -4.60 0.78 -18.16
N ALA A 30 -3.35 0.69 -18.60
CA ALA A 30 -2.89 -0.23 -19.64
C ALA A 30 -2.22 -1.49 -19.08
N GLU A 31 -1.68 -1.40 -17.87
CA GLU A 31 -0.89 -2.44 -17.21
C GLU A 31 -1.67 -3.15 -16.10
N ARG A 32 -1.14 -4.29 -15.68
CA ARG A 32 -1.78 -5.23 -14.76
C ARG A 32 -0.92 -5.45 -13.52
N VAL A 33 -1.56 -5.77 -12.41
CA VAL A 33 -0.88 -6.20 -11.17
C VAL A 33 -0.45 -7.67 -11.31
N VAL A 34 0.75 -8.00 -10.86
CA VAL A 34 1.33 -9.36 -10.90
C VAL A 34 1.76 -9.89 -9.53
N GLU A 35 1.98 -9.00 -8.54
CA GLU A 35 2.17 -9.39 -7.15
C GLU A 35 1.51 -8.35 -6.25
N ILE A 36 0.88 -8.80 -5.16
CA ILE A 36 0.47 -7.94 -4.05
C ILE A 36 1.12 -8.47 -2.79
N GLY A 37 1.90 -7.62 -2.14
CA GLY A 37 2.51 -7.91 -0.85
C GLY A 37 1.98 -6.96 0.21
N CYS A 38 1.63 -7.49 1.38
CA CYS A 38 1.08 -6.73 2.48
C CYS A 38 1.63 -7.19 3.84
N VAL A 39 1.83 -6.23 4.73
CA VAL A 39 2.12 -6.44 6.14
C VAL A 39 1.10 -5.67 6.97
N LYS A 40 0.25 -6.37 7.70
CA LYS A 40 -0.69 -5.78 8.67
C LYS A 40 -0.03 -5.66 10.03
N PHE A 41 -0.12 -4.51 10.67
CA PHE A 41 0.58 -4.23 11.93
C PHE A 41 -0.13 -3.17 12.78
N ASP A 42 0.20 -3.15 14.06
CA ASP A 42 -0.10 -2.06 14.99
C ASP A 42 1.19 -1.63 15.71
N ILE A 43 1.08 -0.77 16.74
CA ILE A 43 2.24 -0.32 17.52
C ILE A 43 2.98 -1.47 18.24
N ARG A 44 2.32 -2.60 18.50
CA ARG A 44 2.89 -3.77 19.18
C ARG A 44 3.68 -4.65 18.23
N GLY A 45 3.40 -4.59 16.92
CA GLY A 45 4.16 -5.31 15.92
C GLY A 45 3.31 -5.81 14.75
N VAL A 46 3.87 -6.75 14.00
CA VAL A 46 3.20 -7.41 12.87
C VAL A 46 2.08 -8.31 13.39
N ILE A 47 0.91 -8.18 12.77
CA ILE A 47 -0.30 -8.96 13.05
C ILE A 47 -0.44 -10.09 12.02
N ALA A 48 -0.29 -9.76 10.73
CA ALA A 48 -0.46 -10.71 9.64
C ALA A 48 0.31 -10.29 8.39
N ARG A 49 0.51 -11.24 7.47
CA ARG A 49 1.13 -11.04 6.16
C ARG A 49 0.22 -11.62 5.09
N TYR A 50 0.22 -11.00 3.92
CA TYR A 50 -0.47 -11.49 2.74
C TYR A 50 0.45 -11.25 1.54
N ASN A 51 0.74 -12.31 0.78
CA ASN A 51 1.53 -12.20 -0.44
C ASN A 51 0.95 -13.13 -1.49
N VAL A 52 0.73 -12.62 -2.70
CA VAL A 52 0.14 -13.41 -3.79
C VAL A 52 0.69 -12.97 -5.14
N LEU A 53 1.08 -13.95 -5.96
CA LEU A 53 1.32 -13.74 -7.38
C LEU A 53 -0.01 -13.85 -8.13
N ILE A 54 -0.17 -13.05 -9.18
CA ILE A 54 -1.44 -12.89 -9.90
C ILE A 54 -1.18 -13.05 -11.39
N ASP A 55 -1.96 -13.90 -12.05
CA ASP A 55 -1.96 -13.98 -13.52
C ASP A 55 -2.50 -12.66 -14.11
N PRO A 56 -1.67 -11.87 -14.83
CA PRO A 56 -2.11 -10.60 -15.42
C PRO A 56 -2.90 -10.80 -16.71
N GLU A 57 -3.11 -12.03 -17.17
CA GLU A 57 -3.78 -12.39 -18.43
C GLU A 57 -3.10 -11.77 -19.66
N LYS A 58 -1.79 -11.50 -19.55
CA LYS A 58 -0.92 -11.01 -20.62
C LYS A 58 0.53 -11.47 -20.36
N PRO A 59 1.37 -11.58 -21.40
CA PRO A 59 2.78 -11.86 -21.20
C PRO A 59 3.46 -10.78 -20.35
N MET A 60 4.38 -11.18 -19.48
CA MET A 60 5.22 -10.30 -18.69
C MET A 60 6.16 -9.49 -19.62
N PRO A 61 6.07 -8.15 -19.64
CA PRO A 61 6.98 -7.35 -20.43
C PRO A 61 8.43 -7.47 -19.92
N PRO A 62 9.43 -7.68 -20.79
CA PRO A 62 10.81 -7.91 -20.37
C PRO A 62 11.40 -6.80 -19.49
N GLU A 63 11.00 -5.55 -19.70
CA GLU A 63 11.52 -4.44 -18.91
C GLU A 63 10.94 -4.39 -17.49
N ALA A 64 9.69 -4.81 -17.29
CA ALA A 64 9.11 -4.97 -15.96
C ALA A 64 9.74 -6.17 -15.24
N GLY A 65 9.86 -7.31 -15.94
CA GLY A 65 10.49 -8.53 -15.42
C GLY A 65 11.96 -8.34 -15.00
N LYS A 66 12.71 -7.43 -15.64
CA LYS A 66 14.08 -7.09 -15.20
C LYS A 66 14.13 -6.37 -13.85
N VAL A 67 13.06 -5.65 -13.49
CA VAL A 67 12.99 -4.88 -12.24
C VAL A 67 12.53 -5.79 -11.11
N ASN A 68 11.37 -6.42 -11.27
CA ASN A 68 10.73 -7.22 -10.22
C ASN A 68 11.12 -8.69 -10.22
N GLN A 69 11.87 -9.15 -11.24
CA GLN A 69 12.35 -10.53 -11.38
C GLN A 69 11.22 -11.56 -11.46
N ILE A 70 10.00 -11.14 -11.80
CA ILE A 70 8.84 -12.00 -12.02
C ILE A 70 8.84 -12.44 -13.48
N THR A 71 8.70 -13.74 -13.71
CA THR A 71 8.68 -14.34 -15.07
C THR A 71 7.31 -14.93 -15.40
N ASP A 72 7.03 -15.13 -16.69
CA ASP A 72 5.80 -15.79 -17.14
C ASP A 72 5.63 -17.18 -16.51
N GLU A 73 6.73 -17.92 -16.27
CA GLU A 73 6.69 -19.23 -15.61
C GLU A 73 6.24 -19.14 -14.15
N MET A 74 6.57 -18.06 -13.44
CA MET A 74 6.10 -17.84 -12.07
C MET A 74 4.60 -17.52 -12.02
N LEU A 75 4.09 -16.85 -13.06
CA LEU A 75 2.70 -16.41 -13.19
C LEU A 75 1.78 -17.50 -13.76
N ALA A 76 2.34 -18.51 -14.42
CA ALA A 76 1.59 -19.62 -14.97
C ALA A 76 0.82 -20.38 -13.87
N GLY A 77 -0.51 -20.41 -13.99
CA GLY A 77 -1.40 -21.09 -13.04
C GLY A 77 -1.66 -20.35 -11.73
N GLN A 78 -1.19 -19.10 -11.61
CA GLN A 78 -1.57 -18.21 -10.51
C GLN A 78 -3.03 -17.76 -10.67
N PRO A 79 -3.71 -17.40 -9.57
CA PRO A 79 -5.06 -16.86 -9.64
C PRO A 79 -5.11 -15.53 -10.38
N LYS A 80 -6.23 -15.24 -11.04
CA LYS A 80 -6.50 -13.91 -11.60
C LYS A 80 -6.83 -12.91 -10.50
N PHE A 81 -6.72 -11.61 -10.80
CA PHE A 81 -7.02 -10.56 -9.82
C PHE A 81 -8.42 -10.70 -9.19
N ALA A 82 -9.43 -11.04 -9.99
CA ALA A 82 -10.81 -11.20 -9.51
C ALA A 82 -10.96 -12.31 -8.46
N GLU A 83 -10.11 -13.34 -8.51
CA GLU A 83 -10.14 -14.50 -7.61
C GLU A 83 -9.50 -14.17 -6.25
N VAL A 84 -8.46 -13.32 -6.24
CA VAL A 84 -7.77 -12.90 -4.99
C VAL A 84 -8.43 -11.70 -4.31
N LEU A 85 -9.31 -11.00 -5.04
CA LEU A 85 -9.93 -9.76 -4.57
C LEU A 85 -10.65 -9.89 -3.21
N PRO A 86 -11.47 -10.92 -2.93
CA PRO A 86 -12.17 -11.03 -1.66
C PRO A 86 -11.23 -11.08 -0.45
N ASP A 87 -10.18 -11.91 -0.55
CA ASP A 87 -9.19 -12.09 0.52
C ASP A 87 -8.35 -10.83 0.72
N PHE A 88 -7.97 -10.16 -0.37
CA PHE A 88 -7.27 -8.88 -0.30
C PHE A 88 -8.12 -7.79 0.38
N LEU A 89 -9.39 -7.65 0.00
CA LEU A 89 -10.29 -6.66 0.61
C LEU A 89 -10.53 -6.91 2.09
N ASP A 90 -10.71 -8.17 2.49
CA ASP A 90 -10.83 -8.53 3.90
C ASP A 90 -9.52 -8.23 4.66
N PHE A 91 -8.37 -8.51 4.04
CA PHE A 91 -7.08 -8.21 4.62
C PHE A 91 -6.89 -6.70 4.87
N ILE A 92 -7.33 -5.81 3.98
CA ILE A 92 -7.14 -4.36 4.17
C ILE A 92 -8.28 -3.67 4.93
N ARG A 93 -9.38 -4.38 5.23
CA ARG A 93 -10.59 -3.84 5.86
C ARG A 93 -10.28 -3.10 7.17
N ASN A 94 -10.85 -1.91 7.32
CA ASN A 94 -10.72 -1.04 8.49
C ASN A 94 -9.27 -0.71 8.90
N THR A 95 -8.34 -0.74 7.94
CA THR A 95 -6.93 -0.35 8.17
C THR A 95 -6.56 0.93 7.43
N VAL A 96 -5.59 1.65 7.96
CA VAL A 96 -4.88 2.69 7.21
C VAL A 96 -3.89 2.00 6.27
N LEU A 97 -4.03 2.24 4.97
CA LEU A 97 -3.09 1.76 3.97
C LEU A 97 -1.82 2.61 4.03
N VAL A 98 -0.67 1.96 4.11
CA VAL A 98 0.65 2.61 4.11
C VAL A 98 1.39 2.14 2.87
N ALA A 99 1.80 3.08 2.01
CA ALA A 99 2.58 2.77 0.82
C ALA A 99 3.62 3.87 0.58
N HIS A 100 4.61 3.58 -0.26
CA HIS A 100 5.65 4.54 -0.61
C HIS A 100 5.42 5.01 -2.04
N ASN A 101 5.15 6.31 -2.23
CA ASN A 101 4.55 6.81 -3.47
C ASN A 101 3.15 6.23 -3.71
N ALA A 102 2.33 6.19 -2.65
CA ALA A 102 1.06 5.45 -2.58
C ALA A 102 0.10 5.67 -3.75
N SER A 103 0.16 6.82 -4.43
CA SER A 103 -0.63 7.06 -5.64
C SER A 103 -0.44 6.00 -6.72
N PHE A 104 0.74 5.39 -6.82
CA PHE A 104 1.04 4.34 -7.78
C PHE A 104 0.20 3.09 -7.49
N ASP A 105 0.42 2.47 -6.33
CA ASP A 105 -0.25 1.22 -5.94
C ASP A 105 -1.77 1.38 -5.85
N ILE A 106 -2.23 2.49 -5.26
CA ILE A 106 -3.66 2.77 -5.12
C ILE A 106 -4.32 2.93 -6.50
N ASN A 107 -3.64 3.51 -7.49
CA ASN A 107 -4.19 3.62 -8.84
C ASN A 107 -4.24 2.24 -9.53
N PHE A 108 -3.23 1.40 -9.38
CA PHE A 108 -3.25 0.03 -9.90
C PHE A 108 -4.39 -0.79 -9.31
N ILE A 109 -4.53 -0.80 -7.98
CA ILE A 109 -5.62 -1.51 -7.31
C ILE A 109 -6.98 -0.97 -7.75
N ASN A 110 -7.16 0.35 -7.84
CA ASN A 110 -8.43 0.93 -8.29
C ASN A 110 -8.76 0.61 -9.76
N CYS A 111 -7.77 0.51 -10.65
CA CYS A 111 -7.99 0.07 -12.03
C CYS A 111 -8.36 -1.41 -12.10
N GLU A 112 -7.75 -2.27 -11.28
CA GLU A 112 -8.16 -3.67 -11.20
C GLU A 112 -9.56 -3.84 -10.60
N LEU A 113 -9.93 -3.04 -9.58
CA LEU A 113 -11.29 -2.96 -9.06
C LEU A 113 -12.28 -2.55 -10.16
N GLU A 114 -11.97 -1.51 -10.93
CA GLU A 114 -12.81 -1.05 -12.04
C GLU A 114 -13.02 -2.16 -13.08
N ARG A 115 -11.96 -2.90 -13.44
CA ARG A 115 -12.05 -4.08 -14.33
C ARG A 115 -12.93 -5.18 -13.76
N CYS A 116 -12.98 -5.31 -12.44
CA CYS A 116 -13.89 -6.23 -11.74
C CYS A 116 -15.31 -5.66 -11.54
N GLY A 117 -15.62 -4.48 -12.08
CA GLY A 117 -16.93 -3.82 -11.92
C GLY A 117 -17.16 -3.26 -10.51
N LYS A 118 -16.09 -2.93 -9.79
CA LYS A 118 -16.11 -2.49 -8.39
C LYS A 118 -15.76 -1.02 -8.26
N THR A 119 -16.31 -0.37 -7.22
CA THR A 119 -15.93 0.99 -6.86
C THR A 119 -14.51 1.05 -6.26
N LYS A 120 -13.97 2.27 -6.15
CA LYS A 120 -12.62 2.49 -5.62
C LYS A 120 -12.51 2.16 -4.14
N LEU A 121 -11.29 1.88 -3.70
CA LEU A 121 -10.96 1.77 -2.27
C LEU A 121 -11.38 3.03 -1.50
N THR A 122 -11.88 2.82 -0.29
CA THR A 122 -12.31 3.88 0.63
C THR A 122 -11.38 4.04 1.83
N ASN A 123 -10.37 3.18 1.95
CA ASN A 123 -9.36 3.25 3.00
C ASN A 123 -8.69 4.63 3.05
N LYS A 124 -8.32 5.03 4.27
CA LYS A 124 -7.34 6.11 4.44
C LYS A 124 -5.98 5.63 3.97
N VAL A 125 -5.25 6.53 3.32
CA VAL A 125 -3.93 6.25 2.75
C VAL A 125 -2.89 7.16 3.38
N PHE A 126 -1.78 6.57 3.79
CA PHE A 126 -0.60 7.25 4.28
C PHE A 126 0.55 7.01 3.28
N ASP A 127 1.00 8.08 2.63
CA ASP A 127 2.14 8.02 1.72
C ASP A 127 3.44 8.38 2.44
N THR A 128 4.30 7.39 2.62
CA THR A 128 5.58 7.57 3.30
C THR A 128 6.56 8.43 2.52
N LEU A 129 6.46 8.51 1.18
CA LEU A 129 7.29 9.38 0.36
C LEU A 129 7.00 10.85 0.66
N THR A 130 5.71 11.22 0.59
CA THR A 130 5.27 12.59 0.85
C THR A 130 5.54 12.98 2.30
N PHE A 131 5.24 12.09 3.25
CA PHE A 131 5.56 12.31 4.66
C PHE A 131 7.06 12.51 4.92
N ALA A 132 7.92 11.70 4.30
CA ALA A 132 9.37 11.85 4.46
C ALA A 132 9.86 13.20 3.91
N ARG A 133 9.37 13.64 2.75
CA ARG A 133 9.73 14.95 2.19
C ARG A 133 9.34 16.12 3.09
N GLU A 134 8.19 16.02 3.76
CA GLU A 134 7.71 17.04 4.69
C GLU A 134 8.48 17.04 6.02
N THR A 135 8.78 15.86 6.57
CA THR A 135 9.27 15.72 7.96
C THR A 135 10.79 15.52 8.08
N LEU A 136 11.43 15.09 6.99
CA LEU A 136 12.86 14.81 6.89
C LEU A 136 13.48 15.59 5.71
N PRO A 137 13.40 16.94 5.69
CA PRO A 137 13.89 17.71 4.55
C PRO A 137 15.42 17.60 4.40
N GLY A 138 15.89 17.73 3.16
CA GLY A 138 17.33 17.80 2.83
C GLY A 138 18.02 16.47 2.53
N LEU A 139 17.27 15.35 2.45
CA LEU A 139 17.84 14.07 2.04
C LEU A 139 18.22 14.05 0.55
N GLN A 140 19.29 13.31 0.22
CA GLN A 140 19.79 13.19 -1.16
C GLN A 140 18.82 12.42 -2.07
N SER A 141 18.09 11.45 -1.51
CA SER A 141 17.09 10.66 -2.21
C SER A 141 15.96 10.31 -1.25
N TYR A 142 14.76 10.20 -1.81
CA TYR A 142 13.58 9.72 -1.10
C TYR A 142 13.04 8.41 -1.69
N ALA A 143 13.81 7.72 -2.54
CA ALA A 143 13.43 6.37 -2.95
C ALA A 143 13.42 5.45 -1.73
N LEU A 144 12.45 4.54 -1.64
CA LEU A 144 12.26 3.65 -0.49
C LEU A 144 13.55 2.94 -0.08
N GLN A 145 14.27 2.34 -1.03
CA GLN A 145 15.51 1.60 -0.76
C GLN A 145 16.64 2.49 -0.23
N ASN A 146 16.72 3.74 -0.69
CA ASN A 146 17.72 4.69 -0.22
C ASN A 146 17.39 5.18 1.19
N LEU A 147 16.11 5.44 1.47
CA LEU A 147 15.64 5.75 2.81
C LEU A 147 15.87 4.57 3.75
N ALA A 148 15.49 3.36 3.35
CA ALA A 148 15.70 2.14 4.12
C ALA A 148 17.18 1.99 4.51
N THR A 149 18.08 2.09 3.53
CA THR A 149 19.53 2.05 3.77
C THR A 149 19.98 3.14 4.74
N GLN A 150 19.56 4.38 4.53
CA GLN A 150 19.96 5.52 5.37
C GLN A 150 19.49 5.36 6.82
N PHE A 151 18.32 4.76 7.04
CA PHE A 151 17.73 4.55 8.36
C PHE A 151 18.01 3.16 8.94
N GLY A 152 18.89 2.36 8.32
CA GLY A 152 19.32 1.06 8.83
C GLY A 152 18.28 -0.06 8.69
N VAL A 153 17.28 0.13 7.83
CA VAL A 153 16.30 -0.91 7.45
C VAL A 153 16.91 -1.74 6.32
N GLN A 154 17.07 -3.04 6.56
CA GLN A 154 17.60 -3.96 5.56
C GLN A 154 16.48 -4.46 4.65
N ALA A 155 16.66 -4.35 3.34
CA ALA A 155 15.88 -5.11 2.36
C ALA A 155 16.54 -6.47 2.16
N VAL A 156 15.74 -7.54 2.19
CA VAL A 156 16.19 -8.92 2.05
C VAL A 156 16.03 -9.39 0.60
N ASN A 157 14.96 -8.94 -0.07
CA ASN A 157 14.64 -9.26 -1.44
C ASN A 157 13.94 -8.07 -2.11
N ALA A 158 14.71 -7.02 -2.41
CA ALA A 158 14.20 -5.80 -3.02
C ALA A 158 13.47 -6.10 -4.34
N HIS A 159 12.39 -5.37 -4.62
CA HIS A 159 11.48 -5.58 -5.76
C HIS A 159 10.68 -6.89 -5.68
N ARG A 160 10.40 -7.32 -4.44
CA ARG A 160 9.35 -8.27 -4.14
C ARG A 160 8.35 -7.59 -3.22
N ALA A 161 7.09 -7.65 -3.59
CA ALA A 161 6.06 -6.81 -3.01
C ALA A 161 5.97 -6.96 -1.47
N GLU A 162 6.09 -8.18 -0.93
CA GLU A 162 6.01 -8.37 0.53
C GLU A 162 7.21 -7.78 1.27
N ASP A 163 8.41 -7.88 0.70
CA ASP A 163 9.60 -7.32 1.34
C ASP A 163 9.59 -5.80 1.27
N ASP A 164 9.18 -5.22 0.14
CA ASP A 164 9.04 -3.77 -0.01
C ASP A 164 7.92 -3.22 0.87
N ALA A 165 6.80 -3.94 1.04
CA ALA A 165 5.78 -3.62 2.04
C ALA A 165 6.33 -3.66 3.48
N ARG A 166 7.15 -4.65 3.84
CA ARG A 166 7.81 -4.73 5.16
C ARG A 166 8.78 -3.57 5.36
N VAL A 167 9.62 -3.27 4.37
CA VAL A 167 10.56 -2.14 4.40
C VAL A 167 9.80 -0.82 4.56
N CYS A 168 8.70 -0.65 3.85
CA CYS A 168 7.81 0.51 3.97
C CYS A 168 7.21 0.63 5.38
N MET A 169 6.74 -0.47 5.98
CA MET A 169 6.28 -0.51 7.37
C MET A 169 7.39 -0.06 8.35
N GLU A 170 8.59 -0.63 8.22
CA GLU A 170 9.70 -0.30 9.14
C GLU A 170 10.12 1.16 9.00
N PHE A 171 10.24 1.66 7.78
CA PHE A 171 10.51 3.07 7.53
C PHE A 171 9.40 3.97 8.07
N PHE A 172 8.12 3.62 7.86
CA PHE A 172 6.98 4.34 8.43
C PHE A 172 7.09 4.49 9.94
N LYS A 173 7.38 3.40 10.66
CA LYS A 173 7.52 3.43 12.13
C LYS A 173 8.66 4.35 12.57
N ILE A 174 9.80 4.31 11.89
CA ILE A 174 10.96 5.19 12.18
C ILE A 174 10.59 6.65 11.93
N ALA A 175 10.02 6.95 10.76
CA ALA A 175 9.68 8.31 10.36
C ALA A 175 8.63 8.93 11.30
N VAL A 176 7.59 8.17 11.67
CA VAL A 176 6.55 8.63 12.61
C VAL A 176 7.13 8.83 14.01
N SER A 177 7.99 7.94 14.50
CA SER A 177 8.66 8.12 15.80
C SER A 177 9.47 9.41 15.82
N HIS A 178 10.27 9.67 14.78
CA HIS A 178 11.06 10.88 14.66
C HIS A 178 10.20 12.14 14.56
N PHE A 179 9.10 12.09 13.81
CA PHE A 179 8.13 13.18 13.76
C PHE A 179 7.56 13.46 15.14
N PHE A 180 7.20 12.43 15.91
CA PHE A 180 6.65 12.63 17.24
C PHE A 180 7.68 13.17 18.24
N GLU A 181 8.92 12.69 18.19
CA GLU A 181 9.99 13.17 19.05
C GLU A 181 10.28 14.67 18.84
N LYS A 182 10.17 15.15 17.60
CA LYS A 182 10.36 16.56 17.26
C LYS A 182 9.16 17.45 17.58
N ASN A 183 7.97 16.87 17.78
CA ASN A 183 6.72 17.61 17.92
C ASN A 183 5.96 17.27 19.22
N LYS A 184 6.66 16.82 20.28
CA LYS A 184 6.04 16.33 21.53
C LYS A 184 4.94 17.23 22.09
N ASP A 185 5.20 18.54 22.18
CA ASP A 185 4.25 19.52 22.75
C ASP A 185 2.98 19.68 21.90
N MET A 186 3.06 19.40 20.61
CA MET A 186 1.94 19.47 19.66
C MET A 186 1.04 18.23 19.76
N LEU A 187 1.59 17.06 20.07
CA LEU A 187 0.85 15.79 19.97
C LEU A 187 -0.22 15.62 21.05
N ASP A 188 0.03 16.15 22.26
CA ASP A 188 -0.96 16.09 23.35
C ASP A 188 -2.22 16.91 23.02
N TYR A 189 -2.14 17.85 22.07
CA TYR A 189 -3.29 18.59 21.55
C TYR A 189 -4.14 17.79 20.55
N TYR A 190 -3.54 16.87 19.79
CA TYR A 190 -4.22 16.11 18.74
C TYR A 190 -4.77 14.75 19.19
N LYS A 191 -4.40 14.28 20.39
CA LYS A 191 -4.99 13.09 21.06
C LYS A 191 -6.47 13.24 21.45
N LYS A 192 -7.22 14.13 20.79
CA LYS A 192 -8.67 14.30 21.00
C LYS A 192 -9.41 12.97 20.78
N ASP A 193 -10.61 12.89 21.36
CA ASP A 193 -11.55 11.77 21.26
C ASP A 193 -11.98 11.50 19.81
N VAL A 194 -11.11 10.86 19.04
CA VAL A 194 -11.45 10.29 17.73
C VAL A 194 -12.03 8.90 17.98
N ASP A 195 -13.29 8.69 17.59
CA ASP A 195 -13.84 7.35 17.46
C ASP A 195 -13.12 6.65 16.30
N ILE A 196 -12.14 5.82 16.65
CA ILE A 196 -11.29 5.13 15.68
C ILE A 196 -12.11 4.17 14.82
N SER A 197 -13.18 3.59 15.37
CA SER A 197 -14.01 2.63 14.64
C SER A 197 -14.77 3.31 13.50
N GLU A 198 -15.32 4.50 13.77
CA GLU A 198 -15.94 5.33 12.74
C GLU A 198 -14.89 5.89 11.78
N TYR A 199 -13.79 6.42 12.32
CA TYR A 199 -12.76 7.13 11.55
C TYR A 199 -12.02 6.23 10.55
N LEU A 200 -11.82 4.96 10.89
CA LEU A 200 -11.14 3.98 10.05
C LEU A 200 -12.12 3.05 9.31
N SER A 201 -13.43 3.23 9.46
CA SER A 201 -14.41 2.38 8.80
C SER A 201 -14.22 2.42 7.28
N THR A 202 -14.09 1.23 6.69
CA THR A 202 -14.02 1.05 5.24
C THR A 202 -15.34 0.51 4.72
N LYS A 203 -15.78 1.02 3.57
CA LYS A 203 -16.87 0.40 2.82
C LYS A 203 -16.28 -0.59 1.84
N ASP A 204 -16.90 -1.77 1.76
CA ASP A 204 -16.54 -2.74 0.73
C ASP A 204 -16.80 -2.12 -0.65
N PRO A 205 -15.88 -2.29 -1.61
CA PRO A 205 -16.13 -1.95 -3.00
C PRO A 205 -17.43 -2.62 -3.48
N GLU A 206 -18.42 -1.79 -3.78
CA GLU A 206 -19.73 -2.22 -4.27
C GLU A 206 -19.66 -2.44 -5.79
N THR A 207 -20.58 -3.24 -6.33
CA THR A 207 -20.79 -3.29 -7.78
C THR A 207 -21.32 -1.93 -8.23
N ASP A 208 -20.65 -1.28 -9.18
CA ASP A 208 -21.15 -0.01 -9.73
C ASP A 208 -22.52 -0.26 -10.38
N GLY A 209 -23.58 0.33 -9.80
CA GLY A 209 -24.99 0.08 -10.15
C GLY A 209 -25.42 0.54 -11.54
N GLY A 210 -24.48 0.74 -12.47
CA GLY A 210 -24.77 1.21 -13.81
C GLY A 210 -23.54 1.37 -14.69
N LYS A 211 -22.95 0.24 -15.13
CA LYS A 211 -22.48 -0.02 -16.51
C LYS A 211 -21.93 -1.44 -16.60
N LEU A 212 -22.84 -2.39 -16.76
CA LEU A 212 -22.56 -3.56 -17.59
C LEU A 212 -22.28 -3.02 -19.00
N VAL A 213 -21.00 -2.89 -19.35
CA VAL A 213 -20.64 -2.81 -20.77
C VAL A 213 -20.93 -4.21 -21.33
N GLN A 214 -22.11 -4.33 -21.90
CA GLN A 214 -22.45 -5.42 -22.80
C GLN A 214 -21.44 -5.45 -23.95
N ASN A 215 -21.09 -6.67 -24.35
CA ASN A 215 -20.32 -7.09 -25.53
C ASN A 215 -18.79 -7.03 -25.31
N LEU A 216 -18.03 -8.10 -25.57
CA LEU A 216 -18.06 -8.93 -26.78
C LEU A 216 -17.66 -10.39 -26.51
N PHE A 217 -18.25 -11.27 -27.32
CA PHE A 217 -17.74 -12.59 -27.68
C PHE A 217 -16.35 -12.51 -28.31
#